data_AF-A0A1Y3EF95-F1
#
_entry.id   AF-A0A1Y3EF95-F1
#
_cell.length_a   1.000
_cell.length_b   1.000
_cell.length_c   1.000
_cell.angle_alpha   90.00
_cell.angle_beta   90.00
_cell.angle_gamma   90.00
#
_symmetry.space_group_name_H-M   'P 1'
#
loop_
_entity.id
_entity.type
_entity.pdbx_description
1 polymer ?
#
loop_
_entity_poly.entity_id
_entity_poly.type
_entity_poly.pdbx_seq_one_letter_code
_entity_poly.pdbx_strand_id
1 'polypeptide(L)'
;IQGRHGLGNIFVWASGDGGEDDDCNCDGYASSMWTISINSAINNGENAHYDESCSSTLASTFSNGGKNRETGVTTTDLYGQCTKSHSGTSAAAPEAAGVFALALEANPKLTWRDLQHLTVLTSNRNSLFDGRCREIVDLRIPGVRKMHRSSRDNCSHFEWQVNGVGLEFNHLFGFGVLDAAEMVILAKAWQTVPARFHCDAGSIWEPHRIPSSGTLVLEINTNACRGTETEVNYLEHVQAVISLNSTRRGDVTLYLISPAGTQSMILSRRPKDDDHTDGFTNWPFMTTHTWGEGSSGTWRLVVRFQGPNRQAGWINRWTLMLHGTKEQPYSSIQPTSDRQNSKLQLVQRAHKRTG
;
A
#
# COMPACT_ATOMS: atom_id res chain seq x y z
N ILE A 1 -6.13 -23.97 -3.22
CA ILE A 1 -7.52 -24.06 -2.67
C ILE A 1 -7.53 -24.73 -1.26
N GLN A 2 -6.44 -24.73 -0.47
CA GLN A 2 -6.34 -25.63 0.70
C GLN A 2 -6.12 -24.97 2.07
N GLY A 3 -5.53 -23.77 2.16
CA GLY A 3 -5.20 -23.14 3.44
C GLY A 3 -6.43 -22.88 4.32
N ARG A 4 -6.34 -23.19 5.62
CA ARG A 4 -7.40 -22.98 6.63
C ARG A 4 -8.80 -23.40 6.16
N HIS A 5 -8.94 -24.62 5.65
CA HIS A 5 -10.23 -25.16 5.14
C HIS A 5 -10.90 -24.29 4.06
N GLY A 6 -10.09 -23.63 3.22
CA GLY A 6 -10.59 -22.75 2.15
C GLY A 6 -10.69 -21.27 2.54
N LEU A 7 -10.47 -20.92 3.81
CA LEU A 7 -10.41 -19.52 4.27
C LEU A 7 -9.14 -18.79 3.80
N GLY A 8 -8.10 -19.55 3.43
CA GLY A 8 -6.81 -19.03 3.00
C GLY A 8 -5.84 -18.86 4.17
N ASN A 9 -4.57 -19.11 3.89
CA ASN A 9 -3.48 -18.86 4.85
C ASN A 9 -3.26 -17.35 4.99
N ILE A 10 -2.80 -16.94 6.17
CA ILE A 10 -2.44 -15.55 6.46
C ILE A 10 -0.93 -15.46 6.38
N PHE A 11 -0.42 -14.69 5.42
CA PHE A 11 1.01 -14.41 5.28
C PHE A 11 1.25 -12.98 5.74
N VAL A 12 2.00 -12.80 6.82
CA VAL A 12 2.42 -11.49 7.32
C VAL A 12 3.86 -11.30 6.89
N TRP A 13 4.18 -10.13 6.34
CA TRP A 13 5.49 -9.86 5.77
C TRP A 13 6.02 -8.53 6.29
N ALA A 14 7.31 -8.49 6.63
CA ALA A 14 8.00 -7.25 6.93
C ALA A 14 8.26 -6.50 5.62
N SER A 15 7.96 -5.20 5.57
CA SER A 15 8.08 -4.44 4.31
C SER A 15 9.53 -4.31 3.83
N GLY A 16 10.52 -4.31 4.73
CA GLY A 16 11.94 -4.23 4.39
C GLY A 16 12.71 -3.23 5.26
N ASP A 17 14.04 -3.38 5.28
CA ASP A 17 14.97 -2.61 6.14
C ASP A 17 15.99 -1.79 5.31
N GLY A 18 15.74 -1.57 4.01
CA GLY A 18 16.60 -0.85 3.07
C GLY A 18 16.62 0.68 3.22
N GLY A 19 15.70 1.25 4.01
CA GLY A 19 15.62 2.67 4.31
C GLY A 19 15.19 3.54 3.12
N GLU A 20 15.62 4.81 3.14
CA GLU A 20 15.18 5.83 2.17
C GLU A 20 15.65 5.59 0.72
N ASP A 21 16.64 4.72 0.53
CA ASP A 21 17.24 4.43 -0.79
C ASP A 21 16.64 3.20 -1.49
N ASP A 22 15.72 2.49 -0.83
CA ASP A 22 15.05 1.31 -1.36
C ASP A 22 13.52 1.47 -1.38
N ASP A 23 12.86 0.59 -2.11
CA ASP A 23 11.40 0.62 -2.30
C ASP A 23 10.83 -0.79 -2.23
N CYS A 24 9.97 -1.03 -1.24
CA CYS A 24 9.39 -2.34 -1.01
C CYS A 24 8.45 -2.84 -2.12
N ASN A 25 8.09 -2.01 -3.11
CA ASN A 25 7.49 -2.51 -4.36
C ASN A 25 8.47 -3.20 -5.30
N CYS A 26 9.78 -3.14 -5.04
CA CYS A 26 10.80 -3.94 -5.70
C CYS A 26 11.04 -5.30 -5.01
N ASP A 27 10.44 -5.54 -3.84
CA ASP A 27 10.31 -6.86 -3.25
C ASP A 27 8.97 -7.51 -3.66
N GLY A 28 9.05 -8.60 -4.43
CA GLY A 28 7.89 -9.35 -4.89
C GLY A 28 7.08 -10.04 -3.78
N TYR A 29 7.66 -10.20 -2.58
CA TYR A 29 6.97 -10.73 -1.41
C TYR A 29 6.21 -9.64 -0.66
N ALA A 30 6.86 -8.50 -0.36
CA ALA A 30 6.20 -7.36 0.28
C ALA A 30 5.10 -6.73 -0.60
N SER A 31 5.30 -6.71 -1.92
CA SER A 31 4.32 -6.18 -2.88
C SER A 31 3.26 -7.17 -3.37
N SER A 32 3.28 -8.39 -2.82
CA SER A 32 2.30 -9.41 -3.16
C SER A 32 0.93 -9.08 -2.59
N MET A 33 -0.14 -9.21 -3.39
CA MET A 33 -1.52 -9.07 -2.86
C MET A 33 -1.87 -10.15 -1.81
N TRP A 34 -1.10 -11.24 -1.77
CA TRP A 34 -1.33 -12.39 -0.90
C TRP A 34 -0.67 -12.24 0.47
N THR A 35 0.19 -11.25 0.66
CA THR A 35 0.85 -10.94 1.92
C THR A 35 0.22 -9.69 2.53
N ILE A 36 0.26 -9.62 3.86
CA ILE A 36 -0.04 -8.41 4.61
C ILE A 36 1.31 -7.78 4.94
N SER A 37 1.72 -6.81 4.14
CA SER A 37 2.98 -6.09 4.32
C SER A 37 2.86 -5.08 5.46
N ILE A 38 3.75 -5.22 6.45
CA ILE A 38 3.79 -4.47 7.70
C ILE A 38 5.12 -3.73 7.77
N ASN A 39 5.01 -2.41 7.87
CA ASN A 39 6.15 -1.55 8.14
C ASN A 39 6.25 -1.24 9.65
N SER A 40 7.22 -0.42 10.05
CA SER A 40 7.39 -0.06 11.45
C SER A 40 7.00 1.39 11.77
N ALA A 41 6.88 1.67 13.06
CA ALA A 41 6.76 2.99 13.63
C ALA A 41 7.51 3.00 14.97
N ILE A 42 8.15 4.11 15.32
CA ILE A 42 8.83 4.23 16.62
C ILE A 42 7.91 4.89 17.65
N ASN A 43 8.28 4.82 18.93
CA ASN A 43 7.41 5.24 20.04
C ASN A 43 6.96 6.70 20.03
N ASN A 44 7.64 7.59 19.31
CA ASN A 44 7.24 9.01 19.17
C ASN A 44 6.30 9.26 17.97
N GLY A 45 5.96 8.23 17.19
CA GLY A 45 5.16 8.30 15.97
C GLY A 45 5.97 8.51 14.68
N GLU A 46 7.28 8.68 14.76
CA GLU A 46 8.13 8.80 13.58
C GLU A 46 8.33 7.44 12.89
N ASN A 47 8.61 7.45 11.59
CA ASN A 47 9.08 6.26 10.90
C ASN A 47 10.50 5.90 11.35
N ALA A 48 10.85 4.61 11.33
CA ALA A 48 12.21 4.18 11.59
C ALA A 48 13.14 4.53 10.41
N HIS A 49 14.46 4.54 10.68
CA HIS A 49 15.47 4.90 9.69
C HIS A 49 15.69 3.85 8.60
N TYR A 50 15.32 2.62 8.87
CA TYR A 50 15.40 1.49 7.96
C TYR A 50 14.10 1.26 7.19
N ASP A 51 13.01 1.96 7.52
CA ASP A 51 11.72 1.75 6.85
C ASP A 51 11.80 2.10 5.36
N GLU A 52 11.40 1.15 4.53
CA GLU A 52 11.17 1.36 3.10
C GLU A 52 9.78 1.93 2.86
N SER A 53 9.65 2.86 1.93
CA SER A 53 8.34 3.38 1.51
C SER A 53 7.83 2.62 0.30
N CYS A 54 6.58 2.17 0.31
CA CYS A 54 5.92 1.67 -0.89
C CYS A 54 4.41 1.68 -0.76
N SER A 55 3.72 1.67 -1.90
CA SER A 55 2.27 1.71 -1.94
C SER A 55 1.57 0.39 -1.62
N SER A 56 2.34 -0.69 -1.41
CA SER A 56 1.84 -2.03 -1.08
C SER A 56 1.72 -2.28 0.42
N THR A 57 2.42 -1.51 1.26
CA THR A 57 2.30 -1.55 2.73
C THR A 57 0.84 -1.34 3.14
N LEU A 58 0.31 -2.24 3.98
CA LEU A 58 -1.09 -2.16 4.42
C LEU A 58 -1.23 -1.44 5.76
N ALA A 59 -0.30 -1.66 6.67
CA ALA A 59 -0.29 -1.06 8.01
C ALA A 59 1.12 -1.06 8.60
N SER A 60 1.25 -0.53 9.82
CA SER A 60 2.45 -0.62 10.64
C SER A 60 2.17 -1.23 12.01
N THR A 61 3.24 -1.67 12.69
CA THR A 61 3.24 -1.83 14.15
C THR A 61 4.48 -1.17 14.73
N PHE A 62 4.67 -1.28 16.05
CA PHE A 62 5.81 -0.64 16.69
C PHE A 62 7.09 -1.45 16.49
N SER A 63 8.22 -0.76 16.47
CA SER A 63 9.55 -1.36 16.52
C SER A 63 10.54 -0.36 17.12
N ASN A 64 11.83 -0.69 17.07
CA ASN A 64 12.91 0.27 17.32
C ASN A 64 13.02 1.26 16.14
N GLY A 65 13.89 2.26 16.25
CA GLY A 65 14.33 3.11 15.16
C GLY A 65 14.97 4.41 15.65
N GLY A 66 14.91 4.66 16.96
CA GLY A 66 15.60 5.77 17.62
C GLY A 66 17.12 5.53 17.76
N LYS A 67 17.86 6.60 18.11
CA LYS A 67 19.33 6.56 18.27
C LYS A 67 19.82 5.64 19.40
N ASN A 68 18.95 5.25 20.33
CA ASN A 68 19.32 4.40 21.45
C ASN A 68 19.21 2.91 21.07
N ARG A 69 20.35 2.22 21.04
CA ARG A 69 20.41 0.78 20.74
C ARG A 69 19.76 -0.11 21.82
N GLU A 70 19.47 0.45 23.00
CA GLU A 70 18.83 -0.27 24.11
C GLU A 70 17.29 -0.21 24.07
N THR A 71 16.69 0.55 23.15
CA THR A 71 15.23 0.72 23.06
C THR A 71 14.65 -0.06 21.88
N GLY A 72 14.60 -1.38 21.97
CA GLY A 72 13.95 -2.23 20.97
C GLY A 72 12.75 -3.00 21.52
N VAL A 73 12.25 -3.92 20.70
CA VAL A 73 11.17 -4.84 21.09
C VAL A 73 11.74 -5.84 22.10
N THR A 74 11.09 -5.93 23.25
CA THR A 74 11.48 -6.88 24.29
C THR A 74 10.86 -8.24 24.01
N THR A 75 11.68 -9.28 23.85
CA THR A 75 11.22 -10.63 23.51
C THR A 75 12.21 -11.69 23.98
N THR A 76 11.84 -12.97 23.85
CA THR A 76 12.74 -14.10 24.11
C THR A 76 13.92 -14.12 23.14
N ASP A 77 15.08 -14.59 23.62
CA ASP A 77 16.30 -14.72 22.84
C ASP A 77 16.91 -16.12 22.98
N LEU A 78 17.91 -16.43 22.17
CA LEU A 78 18.60 -17.72 22.15
C LEU A 78 19.16 -18.09 23.53
N TYR A 79 19.34 -19.40 23.77
CA TYR A 79 19.93 -19.93 25.00
C TYR A 79 19.18 -19.54 26.29
N GLY A 80 17.85 -19.43 26.20
CA GLY A 80 16.98 -19.10 27.32
C GLY A 80 17.16 -17.67 27.83
N GLN A 81 17.66 -16.77 26.98
CA GLN A 81 17.85 -15.36 27.30
C GLN A 81 16.65 -14.51 26.92
N CYS A 82 16.71 -13.23 27.28
CA CYS A 82 15.74 -12.21 26.88
C CYS A 82 16.52 -11.06 26.24
N THR A 83 15.99 -10.54 25.13
CA THR A 83 16.51 -9.36 24.47
C THR A 83 15.58 -8.18 24.66
N LYS A 84 16.16 -6.98 24.75
CA LYS A 84 15.44 -5.69 24.74
C LYS A 84 15.76 -4.87 23.49
N SER A 85 16.48 -5.46 22.53
CA SER A 85 17.07 -4.76 21.40
C SER A 85 16.67 -5.36 20.06
N HIS A 86 15.66 -6.24 20.01
CA HIS A 86 15.11 -6.69 18.72
C HIS A 86 14.55 -5.49 17.95
N SER A 87 14.82 -5.42 16.65
CA SER A 87 14.58 -4.22 15.83
C SER A 87 14.32 -4.60 14.37
N GLY A 88 14.04 -3.59 13.54
CA GLY A 88 13.72 -3.77 12.14
C GLY A 88 12.22 -3.89 11.92
N THR A 89 11.79 -3.81 10.67
CA THR A 89 10.46 -4.23 10.24
C THR A 89 10.23 -5.72 10.53
N SER A 90 11.33 -6.49 10.63
CA SER A 90 11.36 -7.87 11.11
C SER A 90 10.79 -8.07 12.52
N ALA A 91 10.84 -7.05 13.39
CA ALA A 91 10.21 -7.09 14.72
C ALA A 91 8.74 -6.65 14.68
N ALA A 92 8.35 -5.85 13.69
CA ALA A 92 6.98 -5.36 13.51
C ALA A 92 6.03 -6.46 12.98
N ALA A 93 6.46 -7.22 11.96
CA ALA A 93 5.63 -8.27 11.37
C ALA A 93 5.13 -9.34 12.39
N PRO A 94 5.95 -9.84 13.34
CA PRO A 94 5.47 -10.73 14.41
C PRO A 94 4.43 -10.11 15.35
N GLU A 95 4.52 -8.81 15.64
CA GLU A 95 3.48 -8.12 16.44
C GLU A 95 2.15 -8.11 15.69
N ALA A 96 2.16 -7.80 14.40
CA ALA A 96 0.98 -7.86 13.55
C ALA A 96 0.39 -9.28 13.48
N ALA A 97 1.24 -10.31 13.35
CA ALA A 97 0.80 -11.70 13.39
C ALA A 97 0.11 -12.05 14.72
N GLY A 98 0.60 -11.53 15.85
CA GLY A 98 -0.06 -11.66 17.16
C GLY A 98 -1.44 -11.00 17.19
N VAL A 99 -1.57 -9.78 16.65
CA VAL A 99 -2.87 -9.09 16.55
C VAL A 99 -3.86 -9.87 15.66
N PHE A 100 -3.39 -10.39 14.53
CA PHE A 100 -4.24 -11.22 13.66
C PHE A 100 -4.66 -12.52 14.33
N ALA A 101 -3.81 -13.14 15.15
CA ALA A 101 -4.18 -14.31 15.94
C ALA A 101 -5.34 -14.01 16.90
N LEU A 102 -5.34 -12.85 17.57
CA LEU A 102 -6.46 -12.42 18.44
C LEU A 102 -7.75 -12.20 17.64
N ALA A 103 -7.66 -11.60 16.45
CA ALA A 103 -8.81 -11.42 15.57
C ALA A 103 -9.39 -12.77 15.09
N LEU A 104 -8.52 -13.72 14.75
CA LEU A 104 -8.90 -15.09 14.36
C LEU A 104 -9.49 -15.88 15.53
N GLU A 105 -9.01 -15.69 16.75
CA GLU A 105 -9.62 -16.26 17.94
C GLU A 105 -11.04 -15.72 18.14
N ALA A 106 -11.23 -14.41 17.96
CA ALA A 106 -12.53 -13.76 18.06
C ALA A 106 -13.50 -14.18 16.95
N ASN A 107 -13.00 -14.45 15.74
CA ASN A 107 -13.77 -14.96 14.62
C ASN A 107 -12.95 -15.93 13.73
N PRO A 108 -13.05 -17.25 13.98
CA PRO A 108 -12.28 -18.25 13.23
C PRO A 108 -12.65 -18.36 11.75
N LYS A 109 -13.76 -17.75 11.32
CA LYS A 109 -14.27 -17.81 9.95
C LYS A 109 -13.69 -16.71 9.05
N LEU A 110 -12.90 -15.79 9.58
CA LEU A 110 -12.25 -14.76 8.78
C LEU A 110 -11.35 -15.39 7.71
N THR A 111 -11.56 -14.96 6.47
CA THR A 111 -10.71 -15.28 5.33
C THR A 111 -9.43 -14.43 5.33
N TRP A 112 -8.48 -14.80 4.48
CA TRP A 112 -7.27 -13.99 4.28
C TRP A 112 -7.55 -12.56 3.82
N ARG A 113 -8.61 -12.36 3.02
CA ARG A 113 -9.08 -11.01 2.62
C ARG A 113 -9.75 -10.28 3.77
N ASP A 114 -10.60 -10.97 4.54
CA ASP A 114 -11.30 -10.34 5.67
C ASP A 114 -10.31 -9.70 6.65
N LEU A 115 -9.17 -10.35 6.92
CA LEU A 115 -8.13 -9.76 7.75
C LEU A 115 -7.47 -8.52 7.13
N GLN A 116 -7.28 -8.47 5.81
CA GLN A 116 -6.80 -7.27 5.14
C GLN A 116 -7.83 -6.13 5.23
N HIS A 117 -9.12 -6.40 5.01
CA HIS A 117 -10.19 -5.41 5.20
C HIS A 117 -10.26 -4.89 6.63
N LEU A 118 -10.20 -5.78 7.62
CA LEU A 118 -10.13 -5.39 9.04
C LEU A 118 -8.93 -4.49 9.28
N THR A 119 -7.75 -4.85 8.76
CA THR A 119 -6.52 -4.06 8.88
C THR A 119 -6.73 -2.63 8.36
N VAL A 120 -7.28 -2.47 7.16
CA VAL A 120 -7.57 -1.14 6.57
C VAL A 120 -8.51 -0.32 7.45
N LEU A 121 -9.57 -0.95 7.96
CA LEU A 121 -10.65 -0.29 8.69
C LEU A 121 -10.33 -0.02 10.17
N THR A 122 -9.40 -0.74 10.77
CA THR A 122 -9.09 -0.61 12.21
C THR A 122 -7.71 -0.03 12.49
N SER A 123 -6.82 0.04 11.50
CA SER A 123 -5.54 0.75 11.67
C SER A 123 -5.74 2.24 11.94
N ASN A 124 -4.85 2.84 12.69
CA ASN A 124 -4.97 4.23 13.14
C ASN A 124 -3.71 5.03 12.80
N ARG A 125 -3.90 6.20 12.19
CA ARG A 125 -2.84 7.17 11.92
C ARG A 125 -2.12 7.65 13.18
N ASN A 126 -2.78 7.67 14.35
CA ASN A 126 -2.34 8.18 15.65
C ASN A 126 -0.95 8.86 15.71
N SER A 127 -0.90 10.17 15.47
CA SER A 127 0.32 10.99 15.54
C SER A 127 1.51 10.51 14.70
N LEU A 128 1.30 9.62 13.74
CA LEU A 128 2.37 9.12 12.86
C LEU A 128 2.79 10.18 11.85
N PHE A 129 4.10 10.33 11.65
CA PHE A 129 4.66 11.27 10.68
C PHE A 129 5.99 10.78 10.11
N ASP A 130 6.29 11.20 8.88
CA ASP A 130 7.59 10.98 8.25
C ASP A 130 8.58 12.03 8.76
N GLY A 131 9.55 11.62 9.59
CA GLY A 131 10.55 12.51 10.17
C GLY A 131 11.71 12.84 9.22
N ARG A 132 11.70 12.28 8.01
CA ARG A 132 12.85 12.30 7.10
C ARG A 132 12.56 13.10 5.85
N CYS A 133 13.58 13.79 5.35
CA CYS A 133 13.47 14.53 4.10
C CYS A 133 13.40 13.56 2.92
N ARG A 134 12.42 13.76 2.05
CA ARG A 134 12.18 12.97 0.84
C ARG A 134 12.34 13.83 -0.39
N GLU A 135 12.84 13.23 -1.46
CA GLU A 135 12.84 13.86 -2.78
C GLU A 135 11.51 13.61 -3.51
N ILE A 136 10.40 14.12 -2.96
CA ILE A 136 9.07 13.98 -3.58
C ILE A 136 8.83 15.15 -4.53
N VAL A 137 8.49 14.84 -5.78
CA VAL A 137 8.22 15.83 -6.81
C VAL A 137 6.73 16.16 -6.93
N ASP A 138 6.43 17.44 -7.20
CA ASP A 138 5.09 17.85 -7.63
C ASP A 138 4.92 17.47 -9.10
N LEU A 139 4.00 16.54 -9.37
CA LEU A 139 3.73 16.07 -10.74
C LEU A 139 3.09 17.15 -11.62
N ARG A 140 2.50 18.20 -11.01
CA ARG A 140 1.79 19.29 -11.71
C ARG A 140 0.72 18.79 -12.68
N ILE A 141 0.07 17.68 -12.35
CA ILE A 141 -1.02 17.12 -13.17
C ILE A 141 -2.32 17.84 -12.81
N PRO A 142 -3.03 18.44 -13.78
CA PRO A 142 -4.30 19.10 -13.52
C PRO A 142 -5.32 18.18 -12.83
N GLY A 143 -5.96 18.69 -11.77
CA GLY A 143 -6.98 17.97 -11.01
C GLY A 143 -6.44 16.96 -9.98
N VAL A 144 -5.12 16.79 -9.87
CA VAL A 144 -4.50 15.86 -8.91
C VAL A 144 -3.96 16.67 -7.72
N ARG A 145 -4.28 16.24 -6.51
CA ARG A 145 -3.80 16.90 -5.28
C ARG A 145 -2.30 16.68 -5.10
N LYS A 146 -1.62 17.67 -4.51
CA LYS A 146 -0.20 17.52 -4.18
C LYS A 146 -0.02 16.45 -3.10
N MET A 147 0.93 15.56 -3.34
CA MET A 147 1.32 14.50 -2.42
C MET A 147 2.22 14.98 -1.26
N HIS A 148 2.74 16.21 -1.33
CA HIS A 148 3.55 16.83 -0.28
C HIS A 148 3.18 18.30 -0.09
N ARG A 149 3.54 18.85 1.07
CA ARG A 149 3.65 20.29 1.30
C ARG A 149 5.11 20.63 1.60
N SER A 150 5.65 21.66 0.94
CA SER A 150 6.93 22.23 1.35
C SER A 150 6.79 22.74 2.79
N SER A 151 7.54 22.15 3.72
CA SER A 151 7.56 22.58 5.12
C SER A 151 8.47 23.81 5.32
N ARG A 152 8.55 24.29 6.56
CA ARG A 152 9.47 25.36 6.99
C ARG A 152 10.95 25.01 6.79
N ASP A 153 11.28 23.72 6.64
CA ASP A 153 12.66 23.19 6.62
C ASP A 153 13.17 22.92 5.19
N ASN A 154 12.49 23.42 4.17
CA ASN A 154 12.93 23.38 2.76
C ASN A 154 13.10 21.96 2.17
N CYS A 155 12.46 20.93 2.75
CA CYS A 155 12.39 19.57 2.20
C CYS A 155 10.95 19.00 2.24
N SER A 156 10.71 17.87 1.55
CA SER A 156 9.39 17.23 1.44
C SER A 156 9.31 15.99 2.34
N HIS A 157 8.09 15.58 2.70
CA HIS A 157 7.81 14.40 3.53
C HIS A 157 6.65 13.60 2.92
N PHE A 158 6.56 12.30 3.21
CA PHE A 158 5.35 11.54 2.93
C PHE A 158 4.21 12.00 3.85
N GLU A 159 3.30 12.79 3.29
CA GLU A 159 2.11 13.28 3.99
C GLU A 159 0.99 12.24 4.01
N TRP A 160 0.15 12.31 5.03
CA TRP A 160 -1.11 11.57 5.06
C TRP A 160 -2.06 12.09 3.98
N GLN A 161 -2.53 11.18 3.14
CA GLN A 161 -3.46 11.47 2.06
C GLN A 161 -4.81 10.81 2.32
N VAL A 162 -5.86 11.35 1.72
CA VAL A 162 -7.22 10.80 1.81
C VAL A 162 -7.62 10.29 0.43
N ASN A 163 -8.00 9.03 0.36
CA ASN A 163 -8.42 8.38 -0.88
C ASN A 163 -9.87 8.73 -1.27
N GLY A 164 -10.34 8.21 -2.39
CA GLY A 164 -11.66 8.53 -2.97
C GLY A 164 -12.87 8.14 -2.11
N VAL A 165 -12.70 7.26 -1.12
CA VAL A 165 -13.76 6.88 -0.16
C VAL A 165 -13.56 7.47 1.23
N GLY A 166 -12.56 8.33 1.41
CA GLY A 166 -12.32 9.04 2.66
C GLY A 166 -11.37 8.32 3.62
N LEU A 167 -10.68 7.26 3.19
CA LEU A 167 -9.68 6.58 4.03
C LEU A 167 -8.34 7.32 3.96
N GLU A 168 -7.74 7.55 5.13
CA GLU A 168 -6.38 8.06 5.25
C GLU A 168 -5.35 6.96 4.99
N PHE A 169 -4.30 7.28 4.22
CA PHE A 169 -3.17 6.40 3.94
C PHE A 169 -1.84 7.17 3.88
N ASN A 170 -0.73 6.43 4.00
CA ASN A 170 0.64 6.92 3.89
C ASN A 170 1.56 5.82 3.33
N HIS A 171 2.55 6.18 2.50
CA HIS A 171 3.49 5.23 1.89
C HIS A 171 4.42 4.50 2.88
N LEU A 172 4.63 5.05 4.07
CA LEU A 172 5.40 4.40 5.13
C LEU A 172 4.48 3.60 6.05
N PHE A 173 3.32 4.16 6.40
CA PHE A 173 2.47 3.60 7.46
C PHE A 173 1.25 2.82 6.98
N GLY A 174 1.05 2.68 5.66
CA GLY A 174 -0.17 2.14 5.08
C GLY A 174 -1.40 2.90 5.59
N PHE A 175 -2.38 2.19 6.15
CA PHE A 175 -3.58 2.77 6.75
C PHE A 175 -3.42 3.16 8.24
N GLY A 176 -2.21 3.01 8.80
CA GLY A 176 -1.86 3.34 10.19
C GLY A 176 -1.28 2.18 10.98
N VAL A 177 -1.05 2.42 12.28
CA VAL A 177 -0.66 1.38 13.22
C VAL A 177 -1.86 0.50 13.57
N LEU A 178 -1.66 -0.81 13.70
CA LEU A 178 -2.70 -1.76 14.08
C LEU A 178 -3.28 -1.44 15.47
N ASP A 179 -4.61 -1.40 15.58
CA ASP A 179 -5.34 -1.36 16.84
C ASP A 179 -5.95 -2.75 17.10
N ALA A 180 -5.34 -3.49 18.03
CA ALA A 180 -5.76 -4.85 18.36
C ALA A 180 -7.18 -4.90 18.96
N ALA A 181 -7.54 -3.91 19.78
CA ALA A 181 -8.84 -3.87 20.43
C ALA A 181 -9.93 -3.59 19.39
N GLU A 182 -9.74 -2.59 18.54
CA GLU A 182 -10.68 -2.26 17.48
C GLU A 182 -10.80 -3.39 16.45
N MET A 183 -9.68 -4.06 16.11
CA MET A 183 -9.70 -5.22 15.21
C MET A 183 -10.51 -6.38 15.79
N VAL A 184 -10.32 -6.74 17.05
CA VAL A 184 -11.07 -7.82 17.72
C VAL A 184 -12.56 -7.46 17.84
N ILE A 185 -12.89 -6.21 18.17
CA ILE A 185 -14.27 -5.74 18.26
C ILE A 185 -14.97 -5.87 16.90
N LEU A 186 -14.34 -5.38 15.84
CA LEU A 186 -14.92 -5.42 14.50
C LEU A 186 -14.96 -6.86 13.95
N ALA A 187 -13.97 -7.70 14.25
CA ALA A 187 -13.94 -9.12 13.88
C ALA A 187 -15.16 -9.91 14.39
N LYS A 188 -15.62 -9.63 15.62
CA LYS A 188 -16.80 -10.30 16.21
C LYS A 188 -18.10 -10.01 15.46
N ALA A 189 -18.20 -8.82 14.87
CA ALA A 189 -19.36 -8.40 14.08
C ALA A 189 -19.14 -8.60 12.56
N TRP A 190 -17.97 -9.11 12.15
CA TRP A 190 -17.57 -9.17 10.76
C TRP A 190 -18.39 -10.17 9.96
N GLN A 191 -18.79 -9.76 8.77
CA GLN A 191 -19.35 -10.63 7.76
C GLN A 191 -18.37 -10.71 6.60
N THR A 192 -18.09 -11.93 6.15
CA THR A 192 -17.12 -12.17 5.09
C THR A 192 -17.46 -11.39 3.83
N VAL A 193 -16.45 -10.73 3.27
CA VAL A 193 -16.60 -9.95 2.04
C VAL A 193 -17.00 -10.83 0.85
N PRO A 194 -17.67 -10.27 -0.18
CA PRO A 194 -18.03 -11.01 -1.38
C PRO A 194 -16.84 -11.67 -2.09
N ALA A 195 -17.15 -12.55 -3.04
CA ALA A 195 -16.14 -13.23 -3.85
C ALA A 195 -15.18 -12.25 -4.52
N ARG A 196 -13.90 -12.61 -4.55
CA ARG A 196 -12.85 -11.84 -5.20
C ARG A 196 -12.87 -12.06 -6.70
N PHE A 197 -12.82 -10.98 -7.46
CA PHE A 197 -12.61 -10.98 -8.90
C PHE A 197 -11.31 -10.26 -9.26
N HIS A 198 -10.85 -10.47 -10.49
CA HIS A 198 -9.75 -9.71 -11.06
C HIS A 198 -10.09 -9.34 -12.49
N CYS A 199 -9.90 -8.08 -12.85
CA CYS A 199 -10.15 -7.54 -14.17
C CYS A 199 -8.82 -7.13 -14.81
N ASP A 200 -8.53 -7.68 -16.01
CA ASP A 200 -7.58 -7.05 -16.93
C ASP A 200 -8.27 -5.81 -17.51
N ALA A 201 -7.97 -4.66 -16.91
CA ALA A 201 -8.71 -3.43 -17.14
C ALA A 201 -8.22 -2.64 -18.36
N GLY A 202 -7.22 -3.16 -19.07
CA GLY A 202 -6.64 -2.54 -20.26
C GLY A 202 -5.12 -2.61 -20.27
N SER A 203 -4.55 -2.47 -21.46
CA SER A 203 -3.11 -2.51 -21.68
C SER A 203 -2.68 -1.54 -22.78
N ILE A 204 -1.52 -0.91 -22.59
CA ILE A 204 -0.79 -0.15 -23.61
C ILE A 204 0.44 -0.97 -23.98
N TRP A 205 0.58 -1.30 -25.26
CA TRP A 205 1.64 -2.15 -25.78
C TRP A 205 2.61 -1.39 -26.69
N GLU A 206 2.25 -0.20 -27.15
CA GLU A 206 3.15 0.64 -27.93
C GLU A 206 4.26 1.20 -27.04
N PRO A 207 5.54 1.13 -27.46
CA PRO A 207 6.63 1.74 -26.72
C PRO A 207 6.53 3.26 -26.68
N HIS A 208 6.59 3.84 -25.48
CA HIS A 208 6.58 5.28 -25.26
C HIS A 208 7.91 5.73 -24.66
N ARG A 209 8.57 6.68 -25.32
CA ARG A 209 9.84 7.25 -24.83
C ARG A 209 9.59 8.09 -23.57
N ILE A 210 10.34 7.83 -22.52
CA ILE A 210 10.32 8.64 -21.30
C ILE A 210 11.06 9.95 -21.59
N PRO A 211 10.45 11.13 -21.40
CA PRO A 211 11.13 12.41 -21.57
C PRO A 211 12.32 12.53 -20.61
N SER A 212 13.46 13.01 -21.12
CA SER A 212 14.66 13.25 -20.29
C SER A 212 14.46 14.38 -19.26
N SER A 213 13.40 15.18 -19.41
CA SER A 213 12.95 16.21 -18.48
C SER A 213 11.42 16.30 -18.56
N GLY A 214 10.77 16.53 -17.42
CA GLY A 214 9.31 16.53 -17.32
C GLY A 214 8.76 15.13 -17.03
N THR A 215 7.58 14.85 -17.56
CA THR A 215 6.77 13.69 -17.17
C THR A 215 6.07 13.11 -18.41
N LEU A 216 6.07 11.78 -18.55
CA LEU A 216 5.18 11.04 -19.43
C LEU A 216 3.91 10.67 -18.67
N VAL A 217 2.75 10.88 -19.28
CA VAL A 217 1.46 10.44 -18.75
C VAL A 217 0.81 9.52 -19.77
N LEU A 218 0.51 8.30 -19.35
CA LEU A 218 -0.26 7.32 -20.12
C LEU A 218 -1.62 7.15 -19.45
N GLU A 219 -2.67 6.95 -20.24
CA GLU A 219 -4.05 6.85 -19.72
C GLU A 219 -4.73 5.58 -20.22
N ILE A 220 -5.41 4.89 -19.30
CA ILE A 220 -6.31 3.77 -19.61
C ILE A 220 -7.69 4.15 -19.10
N ASN A 221 -8.66 4.29 -20.01
CA ASN A 221 -10.06 4.44 -19.65
C ASN A 221 -10.73 3.07 -19.65
N THR A 222 -11.22 2.64 -18.49
CA THR A 222 -11.77 1.29 -18.29
C THR A 222 -13.18 1.32 -17.72
N ASN A 223 -14.02 0.39 -18.16
CA ASN A 223 -15.31 0.11 -17.53
C ASN A 223 -15.20 -0.93 -16.39
N ALA A 224 -13.97 -1.34 -16.04
CA ALA A 224 -13.66 -2.35 -15.02
C ALA A 224 -14.35 -3.71 -15.25
N CYS A 225 -14.34 -4.17 -16.50
CA CYS A 225 -14.91 -5.46 -16.93
C CYS A 225 -16.43 -5.57 -16.68
N ARG A 226 -17.14 -4.43 -16.67
CA ARG A 226 -18.59 -4.37 -16.42
C ARG A 226 -19.38 -5.34 -17.33
N GLY A 227 -20.27 -6.11 -16.72
CA GLY A 227 -21.13 -7.06 -17.42
C GLY A 227 -20.49 -8.42 -17.71
N THR A 228 -19.27 -8.65 -17.24
CA THR A 228 -18.55 -9.94 -17.41
C THR A 228 -18.39 -10.67 -16.07
N GLU A 229 -17.88 -11.90 -16.11
CA GLU A 229 -17.58 -12.70 -14.91
C GLU A 229 -16.40 -12.15 -14.09
N THR A 230 -15.60 -11.25 -14.66
CA THR A 230 -14.42 -10.63 -14.02
C THR A 230 -14.66 -9.20 -13.58
N GLU A 231 -15.92 -8.76 -13.52
CA GLU A 231 -16.31 -7.41 -13.09
C GLU A 231 -15.83 -7.10 -11.67
N VAL A 232 -15.18 -5.95 -11.51
CA VAL A 232 -14.74 -5.41 -10.23
C VAL A 232 -15.31 -4.02 -10.11
N ASN A 233 -16.10 -3.73 -9.07
CA ASN A 233 -16.69 -2.42 -8.80
C ASN A 233 -16.05 -1.72 -7.60
N TYR A 234 -15.62 -2.48 -6.59
CA TYR A 234 -15.02 -1.99 -5.36
C TYR A 234 -13.61 -2.56 -5.22
N LEU A 235 -12.61 -1.68 -5.18
CA LEU A 235 -11.20 -2.07 -5.21
C LEU A 235 -10.69 -2.62 -3.88
N GLU A 236 -9.77 -3.58 -3.97
CA GLU A 236 -8.90 -4.06 -2.89
C GLU A 236 -7.45 -3.73 -3.26
N HIS A 237 -6.85 -4.52 -4.15
CA HIS A 237 -5.50 -4.30 -4.69
C HIS A 237 -5.57 -3.82 -6.14
N VAL A 238 -4.62 -2.99 -6.53
CA VAL A 238 -4.42 -2.58 -7.92
C VAL A 238 -2.97 -2.84 -8.30
N GLN A 239 -2.74 -3.46 -9.46
CA GLN A 239 -1.39 -3.65 -10.00
C GLN A 239 -1.21 -2.91 -11.33
N ALA A 240 -0.08 -2.24 -11.48
CA ALA A 240 0.43 -1.77 -12.76
C ALA A 240 1.56 -2.72 -13.18
N VAL A 241 1.26 -3.65 -14.09
CA VAL A 241 2.24 -4.60 -14.63
C VAL A 241 3.02 -3.92 -15.73
N ILE A 242 4.29 -3.60 -15.47
CA ILE A 242 5.09 -2.73 -16.33
C ILE A 242 6.29 -3.47 -16.89
N SER A 243 6.53 -3.27 -18.18
CA SER A 243 7.83 -3.56 -18.80
C SER A 243 8.46 -2.25 -19.26
N LEU A 244 9.67 -1.97 -18.78
CA LEU A 244 10.40 -0.74 -19.12
C LEU A 244 11.89 -1.01 -19.18
N ASN A 245 12.59 -0.23 -19.99
CA ASN A 245 14.05 -0.17 -19.97
C ASN A 245 14.54 1.25 -19.70
N SER A 246 15.73 1.36 -19.14
CA SER A 246 16.36 2.66 -18.92
C SER A 246 17.87 2.52 -18.89
N THR A 247 18.57 3.61 -19.22
CA THR A 247 20.00 3.77 -18.97
C THR A 247 20.34 3.77 -17.48
N ARG A 248 19.37 4.02 -16.59
CA ARG A 248 19.53 3.89 -15.14
C ARG A 248 18.18 3.65 -14.46
N ARG A 249 17.92 2.42 -14.03
CA ARG A 249 16.64 1.99 -13.44
C ARG A 249 16.30 2.75 -12.15
N GLY A 250 17.28 3.01 -11.29
CA GLY A 250 17.08 3.72 -10.02
C GLY A 250 16.63 5.17 -10.14
N ASP A 251 16.77 5.78 -11.32
CA ASP A 251 16.30 7.14 -11.60
C ASP A 251 14.86 7.17 -12.13
N VAL A 252 14.24 6.02 -12.44
CA VAL A 252 12.84 5.95 -12.89
C VAL A 252 11.92 6.04 -11.68
N THR A 253 10.96 6.96 -11.71
CA THR A 253 9.86 6.99 -10.73
C THR A 253 8.51 6.82 -11.42
N LEU A 254 7.61 6.12 -10.74
CA LEU A 254 6.30 5.73 -11.25
C LEU A 254 5.21 6.12 -10.27
N TYR A 255 4.13 6.71 -10.79
CA TYR A 255 2.93 6.98 -10.03
C TYR A 255 1.71 6.45 -10.76
N LEU A 256 0.78 5.88 -10.01
CA LEU A 256 -0.54 5.48 -10.48
C LEU A 256 -1.58 6.42 -9.88
N ILE A 257 -2.49 6.93 -10.71
CA ILE A 257 -3.56 7.83 -10.30
C ILE A 257 -4.89 7.17 -10.62
N SER A 258 -5.74 7.02 -9.59
CA SER A 258 -7.08 6.44 -9.74
C SER A 258 -8.08 7.42 -10.38
N PRO A 259 -9.23 6.94 -10.89
CA PRO A 259 -10.30 7.78 -11.38
C PRO A 259 -10.82 8.79 -10.33
N ALA A 260 -10.76 8.45 -9.04
CA ALA A 260 -11.12 9.34 -7.93
C ALA A 260 -10.03 10.38 -7.60
N GLY A 261 -8.87 10.31 -8.26
CA GLY A 261 -7.76 11.24 -8.09
C GLY A 261 -6.75 10.84 -7.02
N THR A 262 -6.84 9.63 -6.47
CA THR A 262 -5.88 9.12 -5.48
C THR A 262 -4.55 8.84 -6.15
N GLN A 263 -3.49 9.47 -5.65
CA GLN A 263 -2.14 9.37 -6.20
C GLN A 263 -1.28 8.42 -5.37
N SER A 264 -0.81 7.34 -5.99
CA SER A 264 0.12 6.37 -5.42
C SER A 264 1.45 6.43 -6.14
N MET A 265 2.52 6.88 -5.48
CA MET A 265 3.89 6.52 -5.90
C MET A 265 4.06 5.01 -5.77
N ILE A 266 4.21 4.32 -6.90
CA ILE A 266 4.37 2.86 -6.97
C ILE A 266 5.82 2.44 -7.20
N LEU A 267 6.69 3.39 -7.58
CA LEU A 267 8.14 3.24 -7.57
C LEU A 267 8.78 4.59 -7.26
N SER A 268 9.48 4.67 -6.15
CA SER A 268 10.31 5.79 -5.72
C SER A 268 11.70 5.72 -6.38
N ARG A 269 12.45 6.83 -6.26
CA ARG A 269 13.84 6.88 -6.74
C ARG A 269 14.70 6.03 -5.82
N ARG A 270 15.55 5.19 -6.39
CA ARG A 270 16.49 4.33 -5.65
C ARG A 270 17.92 4.69 -6.05
N PRO A 271 18.59 5.61 -5.33
CA PRO A 271 19.89 6.16 -5.75
C PRO A 271 21.00 5.11 -5.91
N LYS A 272 20.89 3.95 -5.26
CA LYS A 272 21.87 2.86 -5.32
C LYS A 272 21.62 1.86 -6.47
N ASP A 273 20.47 1.93 -7.14
CA ASP A 273 20.14 1.06 -8.27
C ASP A 273 20.70 1.62 -9.59
N ASP A 274 21.88 1.14 -9.99
CA ASP A 274 22.60 1.54 -11.20
C ASP A 274 22.41 0.55 -12.38
N ASP A 275 21.34 -0.24 -12.34
CA ASP A 275 20.98 -1.15 -13.42
C ASP A 275 20.70 -0.36 -14.71
N HIS A 276 21.43 -0.73 -15.77
CA HIS A 276 21.35 -0.16 -17.12
C HIS A 276 21.05 -1.23 -18.18
N THR A 277 20.78 -2.47 -17.76
CA THR A 277 20.62 -3.65 -18.63
C THR A 277 19.20 -4.20 -18.62
N ASP A 278 18.62 -4.43 -17.44
CA ASP A 278 17.42 -5.25 -17.32
C ASP A 278 16.13 -4.42 -17.25
N GLY A 279 16.19 -3.28 -16.55
CA GLY A 279 15.00 -2.47 -16.30
C GLY A 279 13.97 -3.25 -15.49
N PHE A 280 12.71 -3.24 -15.94
CA PHE A 280 11.65 -4.10 -15.41
C PHE A 280 11.01 -4.90 -16.54
N THR A 281 10.75 -6.18 -16.31
CA THR A 281 10.06 -7.06 -17.26
C THR A 281 8.82 -7.66 -16.59
N ASN A 282 7.64 -7.25 -17.07
CA ASN A 282 6.34 -7.65 -16.51
C ASN A 282 6.26 -7.54 -14.98
N TRP A 283 6.86 -6.49 -14.40
CA TRP A 283 6.91 -6.31 -12.95
C TRP A 283 5.57 -5.77 -12.43
N PRO A 284 4.90 -6.45 -11.48
CA PRO A 284 3.55 -6.09 -11.03
C PRO A 284 3.57 -5.12 -9.84
N PHE A 285 3.95 -3.87 -10.06
CA PHE A 285 3.90 -2.83 -9.02
C PHE A 285 2.49 -2.72 -8.43
N MET A 286 2.35 -2.73 -7.10
CA MET A 286 1.06 -2.85 -6.42
C MET A 286 0.74 -1.64 -5.54
N THR A 287 -0.54 -1.26 -5.46
CA THR A 287 -1.04 -0.30 -4.48
C THR A 287 -2.28 -0.76 -3.75
N THR A 288 -2.33 -0.48 -2.44
CA THR A 288 -3.49 -0.63 -1.56
C THR A 288 -4.19 0.70 -1.29
N HIS A 289 -3.63 1.84 -1.68
CA HIS A 289 -4.13 3.17 -1.30
C HIS A 289 -5.53 3.49 -1.82
N THR A 290 -5.93 2.84 -2.92
CA THR A 290 -7.24 2.99 -3.54
C THR A 290 -8.28 2.02 -2.95
N TRP A 291 -8.00 1.39 -1.81
CA TRP A 291 -8.90 0.43 -1.18
C TRP A 291 -10.30 1.01 -0.98
N GLY A 292 -11.31 0.28 -1.44
CA GLY A 292 -12.71 0.64 -1.39
C GLY A 292 -13.18 1.61 -2.48
N GLU A 293 -12.31 2.19 -3.30
CA GLU A 293 -12.72 3.08 -4.38
C GLU A 293 -13.49 2.36 -5.50
N GLY A 294 -14.22 3.16 -6.30
CA GLY A 294 -14.77 2.73 -7.57
C GLY A 294 -13.66 2.47 -8.59
N SER A 295 -13.80 1.38 -9.33
CA SER A 295 -12.78 0.87 -10.27
C SER A 295 -12.83 1.50 -11.67
N SER A 296 -14.01 1.93 -12.13
CA SER A 296 -14.22 2.41 -13.50
C SER A 296 -13.85 3.88 -13.69
N GLY A 297 -13.32 4.20 -14.87
CA GLY A 297 -12.92 5.54 -15.28
C GLY A 297 -11.50 5.58 -15.80
N THR A 298 -10.92 6.78 -15.87
CA THR A 298 -9.56 7.00 -16.39
C THR A 298 -8.51 6.80 -15.31
N TRP A 299 -7.69 5.77 -15.47
CA TRP A 299 -6.45 5.56 -14.73
C TRP A 299 -5.28 6.18 -15.45
N ARG A 300 -4.33 6.76 -14.71
CA ARG A 300 -3.14 7.39 -15.30
C ARG A 300 -1.87 6.82 -14.71
N LEU A 301 -0.98 6.34 -15.57
CA LEU A 301 0.40 6.01 -15.22
C LEU A 301 1.29 7.20 -15.54
N VAL A 302 2.03 7.64 -14.55
CA VAL A 302 2.92 8.80 -14.63
C VAL A 302 4.34 8.32 -14.48
N VAL A 303 5.18 8.60 -15.46
CA VAL A 303 6.55 8.11 -15.55
C VAL A 303 7.50 9.27 -15.75
N ARG A 304 8.62 9.27 -15.01
CA ARG A 304 9.64 10.30 -15.15
C ARG A 304 11.01 9.80 -14.73
N PHE A 305 12.04 10.53 -15.14
CA PHE A 305 13.36 10.44 -14.53
C PHE A 305 13.50 11.43 -13.38
N GLN A 306 14.20 11.01 -12.34
CA GLN A 306 14.56 11.81 -11.18
C GLN A 306 16.03 11.54 -10.82
N GLY A 307 16.84 12.58 -10.84
CA GLY A 307 18.27 12.50 -10.56
C GLY A 307 19.04 13.65 -11.22
N PRO A 308 20.33 13.80 -10.90
CA PRO A 308 21.16 14.88 -11.44
C PRO A 308 21.51 14.67 -12.93
N ASN A 309 21.51 13.41 -13.39
CA ASN A 309 21.97 13.04 -14.72
C ASN A 309 20.80 12.85 -15.69
N ARG A 310 21.03 13.17 -16.96
CA ARG A 310 20.04 12.89 -18.02
C ARG A 310 20.02 11.40 -18.31
N GLN A 311 18.84 10.81 -18.22
CA GLN A 311 18.61 9.41 -18.55
C GLN A 311 17.77 9.28 -19.82
N ALA A 312 17.81 8.08 -20.41
CA ALA A 312 16.94 7.67 -21.51
C ALA A 312 16.29 6.33 -21.17
N GLY A 313 15.12 6.06 -21.75
CA GLY A 313 14.36 4.85 -21.49
C GLY A 313 12.98 4.89 -22.12
N TRP A 314 12.32 3.74 -22.12
CA TRP A 314 11.00 3.54 -22.70
C TRP A 314 10.12 2.74 -21.76
N ILE A 315 8.84 3.12 -21.70
CA ILE A 315 7.78 2.23 -21.24
C ILE A 315 7.39 1.37 -22.44
N ASN A 316 7.71 0.09 -22.38
CA ASN A 316 7.43 -0.85 -23.47
C ASN A 316 6.05 -1.47 -23.34
N ARG A 317 5.57 -1.63 -22.10
CA ARG A 317 4.25 -2.17 -21.82
C ARG A 317 3.75 -1.69 -20.47
N TRP A 318 2.46 -1.41 -20.39
CA TRP A 318 1.73 -1.26 -19.14
C TRP A 318 0.39 -1.97 -19.24
N THR A 319 0.12 -2.90 -18.31
CA THR A 319 -1.19 -3.54 -18.13
C THR A 319 -1.74 -3.15 -16.75
N LEU A 320 -3.00 -2.73 -16.70
CA LEU A 320 -3.71 -2.40 -15.46
C LEU A 320 -4.53 -3.59 -14.98
N MET A 321 -4.22 -4.10 -13.78
CA MET A 321 -4.97 -5.18 -13.13
C MET A 321 -5.71 -4.64 -11.92
N LEU A 322 -7.03 -4.86 -11.88
CA LEU A 322 -7.89 -4.46 -10.76
C LEU A 322 -8.34 -5.70 -10.00
N HIS A 323 -8.21 -5.70 -8.68
CA HIS A 323 -8.69 -6.77 -7.80
C HIS A 323 -9.71 -6.22 -6.82
N GLY A 324 -10.76 -7.00 -6.54
CA GLY A 324 -11.76 -6.60 -5.56
C GLY A 324 -13.08 -7.34 -5.74
N THR A 325 -14.17 -6.66 -5.44
CA THR A 325 -15.52 -7.25 -5.47
C THR A 325 -16.42 -6.58 -6.49
N LYS A 326 -17.35 -7.37 -7.06
CA LYS A 326 -18.47 -6.85 -7.84
C LYS A 326 -19.53 -6.22 -6.94
N GLU A 327 -19.82 -6.87 -5.81
CA GLU A 327 -20.83 -6.46 -4.83
C GLU A 327 -20.22 -5.60 -3.72
N GLN A 328 -21.04 -4.78 -3.08
CA GLN A 328 -20.61 -3.89 -2.01
C GLN A 328 -20.13 -4.68 -0.78
N PRO A 329 -18.86 -4.55 -0.34
CA PRO A 329 -18.27 -5.46 0.65
C PRO A 329 -18.74 -5.25 2.10
N TYR A 330 -19.35 -4.11 2.40
CA TYR A 330 -19.67 -3.72 3.79
C TYR A 330 -21.16 -3.45 4.03
N SER A 331 -22.03 -3.71 3.06
CA SER A 331 -23.46 -3.32 3.11
C SER A 331 -24.22 -3.97 4.27
N SER A 332 -23.82 -5.17 4.67
CA SER A 332 -24.49 -6.00 5.67
C SER A 332 -23.90 -5.89 7.07
N ILE A 333 -22.76 -5.20 7.24
CA ILE A 333 -22.10 -5.01 8.54
C ILE A 333 -22.77 -3.86 9.27
N GLN A 334 -23.54 -4.18 10.32
CA GLN A 334 -24.18 -3.17 11.15
C GLN A 334 -23.22 -2.69 12.25
N PRO A 335 -23.23 -1.40 12.61
CA PRO A 335 -22.48 -0.94 13.76
C PRO A 335 -22.97 -1.64 15.03
N THR A 336 -22.05 -2.08 15.88
CA THR A 336 -22.43 -2.54 17.22
C THR A 336 -23.04 -1.38 18.01
N SER A 337 -24.03 -1.64 18.87
CA SER A 337 -24.75 -0.60 19.63
C SER A 337 -23.84 0.30 20.47
N ASP A 338 -22.69 -0.23 20.89
CA ASP A 338 -21.85 0.39 21.91
C ASP A 338 -20.57 1.03 21.34
N ARG A 339 -20.22 0.74 20.07
CA ARG A 339 -19.01 1.27 19.42
C ARG A 339 -19.17 1.27 17.90
N GLN A 340 -18.93 2.42 17.27
CA GLN A 340 -19.03 2.59 15.83
C GLN A 340 -17.64 2.84 15.23
N ASN A 341 -17.21 1.96 14.31
CA ASN A 341 -15.97 2.15 13.57
C ASN A 341 -16.13 3.28 12.54
N SER A 342 -15.37 4.37 12.69
CA SER A 342 -15.51 5.57 11.87
C SER A 342 -15.13 5.34 10.41
N LYS A 343 -14.07 4.57 10.15
CA LYS A 343 -13.61 4.22 8.79
C LYS A 343 -14.65 3.39 8.05
N LEU A 344 -15.24 2.38 8.71
CA LEU A 344 -16.32 1.57 8.15
C LEU A 344 -17.50 2.44 7.73
N GLN A 345 -17.93 3.37 8.60
CA GLN A 345 -19.02 4.28 8.27
C GLN A 345 -18.71 5.20 7.09
N LEU A 346 -17.48 5.72 7.02
CA LEU A 346 -17.04 6.56 5.91
C LEU A 346 -17.18 5.80 4.58
N VAL A 347 -16.65 4.58 4.52
CA VAL A 347 -16.67 3.78 3.29
C VAL A 347 -18.09 3.33 2.95
N GLN A 348 -18.89 2.89 3.93
CA GLN A 348 -20.30 2.56 3.71
C GLN A 348 -21.10 3.74 3.15
N ARG A 349 -20.86 4.97 3.64
CA ARG A 349 -21.49 6.19 3.12
C ARG A 349 -21.02 6.49 1.70
N ALA A 350 -19.73 6.33 1.40
CA ALA A 350 -19.18 6.56 0.07
C ALA A 350 -19.77 5.58 -0.97
N HIS A 351 -19.87 4.30 -0.62
CA HIS A 351 -20.46 3.27 -1.47
C HIS A 351 -21.96 3.48 -1.72
N LYS A 352 -22.72 3.97 -0.73
CA LYS A 352 -24.15 4.32 -0.90
C LYS A 352 -24.39 5.50 -1.85
N ARG A 353 -23.39 6.36 -2.08
CA ARG A 353 -23.50 7.51 -2.99
C ARG A 353 -23.15 7.16 -4.45
N THR A 354 -22.47 6.03 -4.64
CA THR A 354 -21.92 5.61 -5.94
C THR A 354 -22.65 4.41 -6.52
N GLY A 355 -23.43 3.68 -5.70
CA GLY A 355 -24.27 2.56 -6.11
C GLY A 355 -25.66 2.95 -6.58
#